data_AF-A0A8K1D3U7-F1
#
_entry.id   AF-A0A8K1D3U7-F1
#
_cell.length_a   1.000
_cell.length_b   1.000
_cell.length_c   1.000
_cell.angle_alpha   90.00
_cell.angle_beta   90.00
_cell.angle_gamma   90.00
#
_symmetry.space_group_name_H-M   'P 1'
#
loop_
_entity.id
_entity.type
_entity.pdbx_description
1 polymer ?
#
loop_
_entity_poly.entity_id
_entity_poly.type
_entity_poly.pdbx_seq_one_letter_code
_entity_poly.pdbx_strand_id
1 'polypeptide(L)'
;MYEEGLSIRQIASQLGLSYSKVRRLLIKAQVNFRGKIPNDLVKKIIQLASQGYSANRISRELNLNFNTVLRILRKNNLVKRKRKLNKDEITKIKEKYEKGESIYRIAKDLNISTNLVVYHLKKLGVYKPIHESSATSQ
;
A
#
# COMPACT_ATOMS: atom_id res chain seq x y z
N MET A 1 9.55 29.84 -11.35
CA MET A 1 8.76 28.61 -11.59
C MET A 1 8.93 27.53 -10.50
N TYR A 2 10.11 26.94 -10.27
CA TYR A 2 10.24 25.90 -9.21
C TYR A 2 10.15 26.48 -7.79
N GLU A 3 10.87 27.57 -7.54
CA GLU A 3 10.82 28.32 -6.28
C GLU A 3 9.42 28.92 -5.99
N GLU A 4 8.65 29.22 -7.04
CA GLU A 4 7.29 29.77 -6.95
C GLU A 4 6.23 28.75 -6.50
N GLY A 5 6.55 27.45 -6.43
CA GLY A 5 5.51 26.47 -6.10
C GLY A 5 5.48 25.25 -7.00
N LEU A 6 5.87 25.39 -8.27
CA LEU A 6 5.57 24.38 -9.28
C LEU A 6 6.46 23.14 -9.15
N SER A 7 5.84 21.98 -9.35
CA SER A 7 6.57 20.73 -9.50
C SER A 7 7.33 20.70 -10.83
N ILE A 8 8.42 19.93 -10.87
CA ILE A 8 9.20 19.67 -12.10
C ILE A 8 8.28 19.19 -13.25
N ARG A 9 7.22 18.45 -12.93
CA ARG A 9 6.24 17.93 -13.91
C ARG A 9 5.37 19.04 -14.50
N GLN A 10 4.92 19.99 -13.66
CA GLN A 10 4.17 21.15 -14.13
C GLN A 10 5.05 22.05 -14.99
N ILE A 11 6.29 22.29 -14.57
CA ILE A 11 7.28 23.06 -15.35
C ILE A 11 7.56 22.38 -16.69
N ALA A 12 7.73 21.06 -16.70
CA ALA A 12 7.89 20.27 -17.91
C ALA A 12 6.71 20.43 -18.87
N SER A 13 5.48 20.35 -18.34
CA SER A 13 4.27 20.54 -19.13
C SER A 13 4.15 21.96 -19.69
N GLN A 14 4.46 22.98 -18.90
CA GLN A 14 4.35 24.38 -19.33
C GLN A 14 5.41 24.75 -20.37
N LEU A 15 6.62 24.18 -20.27
CA LEU A 15 7.72 24.47 -21.16
C LEU A 15 7.80 23.52 -22.37
N GLY A 16 6.90 22.53 -22.47
CA GLY A 16 6.97 21.49 -23.50
C GLY A 16 8.24 20.64 -23.43
N LEU A 17 8.87 20.53 -22.25
CA LEU A 17 10.13 19.82 -22.05
C LEU A 17 9.89 18.48 -21.36
N SER A 18 10.78 17.52 -21.60
CA SER A 18 10.76 16.28 -20.82
C SER A 18 11.14 16.54 -19.35
N TYR A 19 10.56 15.77 -18.43
CA TYR A 19 10.87 15.83 -17.00
C TYR A 19 12.39 15.78 -16.73
N SER A 20 13.09 14.88 -17.42
CA SER A 20 14.54 14.71 -17.28
C SER A 20 15.33 15.95 -17.71
N LYS A 21 14.88 16.65 -18.76
CA LYS A 21 15.51 17.88 -19.24
C LYS A 21 15.30 19.02 -18.23
N VAL A 22 14.08 19.21 -17.73
CA VAL A 22 13.80 20.19 -16.67
C VAL A 22 14.61 19.89 -15.40
N ARG A 23 14.64 18.63 -14.95
CA ARG A 23 15.41 18.25 -13.77
C ARG A 23 16.90 18.56 -13.93
N ARG A 24 17.48 18.27 -15.10
CA ARG A 24 18.89 18.58 -15.39
C ARG A 24 19.16 20.08 -15.37
N LEU A 25 18.26 20.88 -15.94
CA LEU A 25 18.36 22.35 -15.91
C LEU A 25 18.29 22.90 -14.49
N LEU A 26 17.37 22.40 -13.65
CA LEU A 26 17.27 22.79 -12.24
C LEU A 26 18.52 22.41 -11.44
N ILE A 27 19.12 21.24 -11.72
CA ILE A 27 20.42 20.85 -11.10
C ILE A 27 21.54 21.80 -11.55
N LYS A 28 21.62 22.11 -12.86
CA LYS A 28 22.63 23.03 -13.41
C LYS A 28 22.49 24.44 -12.83
N ALA A 29 21.25 24.87 -12.57
CA ALA A 29 20.93 26.13 -11.93
C ALA A 29 21.08 26.09 -10.39
N GLN A 30 21.63 25.01 -9.82
CA GLN A 30 21.86 24.83 -8.38
C GLN A 30 20.63 25.09 -7.51
N VAL A 31 19.44 24.80 -8.03
CA VAL A 31 18.19 24.98 -7.31
C VAL A 31 18.13 24.06 -6.09
N ASN A 32 17.77 24.63 -4.95
CA ASN A 32 17.54 23.87 -3.73
C ASN A 32 16.24 23.08 -3.86
N PHE A 33 16.36 21.83 -4.31
CA PHE A 33 15.21 20.93 -4.38
C PHE A 33 14.58 20.80 -3.00
N ARG A 34 13.27 21.07 -2.90
CA ARG A 34 12.43 20.74 -1.74
C ARG A 34 12.92 19.46 -1.07
N GLY A 35 13.44 19.66 0.14
CA GLY A 35 14.38 18.75 0.76
C GLY A 35 13.77 17.42 1.17
N LYS A 36 14.65 16.42 1.24
CA LYS A 36 14.42 15.20 2.00
C LYS A 36 13.94 15.56 3.42
N ILE A 37 13.10 14.72 3.99
CA ILE A 37 12.65 14.86 5.38
C ILE A 37 13.87 15.01 6.29
N PRO A 38 13.87 15.98 7.23
CA PRO A 38 14.93 16.17 8.20
C PRO A 38 15.34 14.85 8.86
N ASN A 39 16.65 14.64 9.04
CA ASN A 39 17.17 13.40 9.63
C ASN A 39 16.63 13.17 11.05
N ASP A 40 16.34 14.22 11.80
CA ASP A 40 15.79 14.11 13.16
C ASP A 40 14.36 13.54 13.15
N LEU A 41 13.54 13.95 12.18
CA LEU A 41 12.22 13.36 11.97
C LEU A 41 12.32 11.90 11.54
N VAL A 42 13.32 11.54 10.73
CA VAL A 42 13.58 10.14 10.35
C VAL A 42 13.93 9.30 11.59
N LYS A 43 14.80 9.79 12.47
CA LYS A 43 15.16 9.12 13.73
C LYS A 43 13.94 8.96 14.63
N LYS A 44 13.11 9.99 14.76
CA LYS A 44 11.88 9.95 15.58
C LYS A 44 10.86 8.93 15.04
N ILE A 45 10.70 8.84 13.71
CA ILE A 45 9.87 7.80 13.06
C ILE A 45 10.37 6.40 13.41
N ILE A 46 11.68 6.16 13.33
CA ILE A 46 12.30 4.87 13.64
C ILE A 46 12.08 4.52 15.11
N GLN A 47 12.31 5.46 16.02
CA GLN A 47 12.11 5.28 17.46
C GLN A 47 10.66 4.87 17.80
N LEU A 48 9.67 5.62 17.30
CA LEU A 48 8.25 5.31 17.53
C LEU A 48 7.86 3.94 16.96
N ALA A 49 8.38 3.58 15.79
CA ALA A 49 8.12 2.27 15.20
C ALA A 49 8.75 1.12 16.00
N SER A 50 9.95 1.31 16.54
CA SER A 50 10.59 0.34 17.44
C SER A 50 9.82 0.16 18.76
N GLN A 51 9.07 1.17 19.19
CA GLN A 51 8.13 1.09 20.32
C GLN A 51 6.79 0.42 19.96
N GLY A 52 6.62 -0.06 18.71
CA GLY A 52 5.41 -0.75 18.25
C GLY A 52 4.32 0.15 17.68
N TYR A 53 4.59 1.44 17.48
CA TYR A 53 3.58 2.35 16.91
C TYR A 53 3.34 2.03 15.44
N SER A 54 2.07 2.05 15.03
CA SER A 54 1.70 1.85 13.62
C SER A 54 2.09 3.06 12.77
N ALA A 55 2.37 2.85 11.49
CA ALA A 55 2.67 3.92 10.54
C ALA A 55 1.55 4.99 10.48
N ASN A 56 0.28 4.59 10.67
CA ASN A 56 -0.85 5.52 10.74
C ASN A 56 -0.78 6.41 11.99
N ARG A 57 -0.45 5.83 13.15
CA ARG A 57 -0.30 6.59 14.39
C ARG A 57 0.85 7.58 14.29
N ILE A 58 2.02 7.14 13.82
CA ILE A 58 3.20 7.98 13.61
C ILE A 58 2.91 9.13 12.63
N SER A 59 2.17 8.85 11.55
CA SER A 59 1.76 9.85 10.57
C SER A 59 0.94 10.98 11.19
N ARG A 60 -0.03 10.64 12.05
CA ARG A 60 -0.86 11.63 12.76
C ARG A 60 -0.04 12.38 13.82
N GLU A 61 0.78 11.67 14.59
CA GLU A 61 1.56 12.24 15.68
C GLU A 61 2.63 13.23 15.20
N LEU A 62 3.23 12.96 14.04
CA LEU A 62 4.26 13.83 13.45
C LEU A 62 3.72 14.76 12.37
N ASN A 63 2.41 14.78 12.11
CA ASN A 63 1.77 15.51 11.00
C ASN A 63 2.48 15.28 9.64
N LEU A 64 2.86 14.02 9.38
CA LEU A 64 3.53 13.60 8.16
C LEU A 64 2.58 12.80 7.27
N ASN A 65 2.77 12.89 5.96
CA ASN A 65 2.05 12.03 5.03
C ASN A 65 2.32 10.54 5.35
N PHE A 66 1.26 9.74 5.44
CA PHE A 66 1.36 8.30 5.71
C PHE A 66 2.32 7.58 4.76
N ASN A 67 2.29 7.89 3.46
CA ASN A 67 3.17 7.26 2.47
C ASN A 67 4.64 7.60 2.71
N THR A 68 4.91 8.80 3.22
CA THR A 68 6.24 9.24 3.62
C THR A 68 6.77 8.40 4.79
N VAL A 69 5.97 8.25 5.85
CA VAL A 69 6.30 7.42 7.01
C VAL A 69 6.51 5.97 6.57
N LEU A 70 5.58 5.42 5.79
CA LEU A 70 5.65 4.05 5.32
C LEU A 70 6.89 3.78 4.44
N ARG A 71 7.29 4.74 3.62
CA ARG A 71 8.53 4.65 2.82
C ARG A 71 9.77 4.59 3.71
N ILE A 72 9.84 5.42 4.75
CA ILE A 72 10.95 5.42 5.71
C ILE A 72 11.00 4.10 6.46
N LEU A 73 9.86 3.63 6.98
CA LEU A 73 9.82 2.38 7.73
C LEU A 73 10.19 1.17 6.86
N ARG A 74 9.74 1.12 5.60
CA ARG A 74 10.13 0.08 4.64
C ARG A 74 11.63 0.09 4.34
N LYS A 75 12.22 1.27 4.17
CA LYS A 75 13.67 1.41 3.94
C LYS A 75 14.50 0.86 5.11
N ASN A 76 13.95 0.93 6.32
CA ASN A 76 14.58 0.43 7.55
C ASN A 76 14.07 -0.96 7.99
N ASN A 77 13.31 -1.67 7.15
CA ASN A 77 12.74 -3.00 7.45
C ASN A 77 11.82 -3.05 8.69
N LEU A 78 11.26 -1.92 9.13
CA LEU A 78 10.37 -1.80 10.30
C LEU A 78 8.88 -2.03 9.97
N VAL A 79 8.58 -2.62 8.80
CA VAL A 79 7.22 -2.95 8.39
C VAL A 79 7.16 -4.38 7.91
N LYS A 80 6.27 -5.17 8.50
CA LYS A 80 5.96 -6.51 7.99
C LYS A 80 5.36 -6.39 6.59
N ARG A 81 5.96 -7.06 5.61
CA ARG A 81 5.37 -7.16 4.27
C ARG A 81 4.07 -7.96 4.39
N LYS A 82 3.00 -7.48 3.76
CA LYS A 82 1.78 -8.27 3.62
C LYS A 82 2.11 -9.52 2.80
N ARG A 83 1.72 -10.71 3.29
CA ARG A 83 1.79 -11.96 2.51
C ARG A 83 1.03 -11.74 1.20
N LYS A 84 1.67 -12.06 0.09
CA LYS A 84 1.01 -12.13 -1.22
C LYS A 84 0.75 -13.60 -1.50
N LEU A 85 -0.48 -13.92 -1.90
CA LEU A 85 -0.78 -15.26 -2.38
C LEU A 85 -0.19 -15.41 -3.78
N ASN A 86 0.39 -16.57 -4.06
CA ASN A 86 0.80 -16.93 -5.42
C ASN A 86 -0.43 -17.39 -6.24
N LYS A 87 -0.25 -17.60 -7.54
CA LYS A 87 -1.36 -18.03 -8.42
C LYS A 87 -1.92 -19.38 -7.97
N ASP A 88 -1.07 -20.31 -7.57
CA ASP A 88 -1.48 -21.67 -7.19
C ASP A 88 -2.34 -21.70 -5.93
N GLU A 89 -2.01 -20.88 -4.92
CA GLU A 89 -2.82 -20.70 -3.72
C GLU A 89 -4.20 -20.12 -4.07
N ILE A 90 -4.26 -19.18 -5.01
CA ILE A 90 -5.52 -18.59 -5.48
C ILE A 90 -6.36 -19.64 -6.24
N THR A 91 -5.72 -20.46 -7.08
CA THR A 91 -6.40 -21.58 -7.78
C THR A 91 -6.94 -22.60 -6.79
N LYS A 92 -6.14 -22.97 -5.77
CA LYS A 92 -6.58 -23.89 -4.70
C LYS A 92 -7.77 -23.35 -3.91
N ILE A 93 -7.81 -22.03 -3.65
CA ILE A 93 -8.98 -21.40 -3.01
C ILE A 93 -10.24 -21.64 -3.84
N LYS A 94 -10.16 -21.43 -5.17
CA LYS A 94 -11.28 -21.63 -6.08
C LYS A 94 -11.73 -23.09 -6.11
N GLU A 95 -10.81 -24.01 -6.36
CA GLU A 95 -11.12 -25.44 -6.48
C GLU A 95 -11.75 -26.00 -5.20
N LYS A 96 -11.21 -25.66 -4.03
CA LYS A 96 -11.76 -26.13 -2.75
C LYS A 96 -13.15 -25.57 -2.48
N TYR A 97 -13.38 -24.30 -2.81
CA TYR A 97 -14.68 -23.67 -2.64
C TYR A 97 -15.74 -24.26 -3.58
N GLU A 98 -15.37 -24.52 -4.84
CA GLU A 98 -16.26 -25.18 -5.82
C GLU A 98 -16.59 -26.63 -5.43
N LYS A 99 -15.66 -27.32 -4.74
CA LYS A 99 -15.91 -28.63 -4.12
C LYS A 99 -16.81 -28.57 -2.86
N GLY A 100 -17.22 -27.38 -2.43
CA GLY A 100 -18.09 -27.19 -1.27
C GLY A 100 -17.35 -27.12 0.08
N GLU A 101 -16.02 -26.98 0.09
CA GLU A 101 -15.31 -26.73 1.35
C GLU A 101 -15.67 -25.37 1.95
N SER A 102 -15.81 -25.32 3.27
CA SER A 102 -16.10 -24.06 3.97
C SER A 102 -14.92 -23.10 3.90
N ILE A 103 -15.22 -21.80 3.86
CA ILE A 103 -14.22 -20.72 3.87
C ILE A 103 -13.26 -20.87 5.06
N TYR A 104 -13.77 -21.32 6.21
CA TYR A 104 -12.97 -21.57 7.40
C TYR A 104 -11.94 -22.69 7.19
N ARG A 105 -12.34 -23.80 6.56
CA ARG A 105 -11.45 -24.93 6.26
C ARG A 105 -10.36 -24.52 5.28
N ILE A 106 -10.73 -23.82 4.21
CA ILE A 106 -9.78 -23.29 3.21
C ILE A 106 -8.77 -22.34 3.87
N ALA A 107 -9.24 -21.46 4.75
CA ALA A 107 -8.39 -20.52 5.49
C ALA A 107 -7.38 -21.23 6.40
N LYS A 108 -7.84 -22.25 7.14
CA LYS A 108 -6.99 -23.07 8.01
C LYS A 108 -5.93 -23.83 7.20
N ASP A 109 -6.33 -24.45 6.10
CA ASP A 109 -5.44 -25.26 5.26
C ASP A 109 -4.34 -24.43 4.57
N LEU A 110 -4.65 -23.20 4.17
CA LEU A 110 -3.69 -22.29 3.53
C LEU A 110 -2.98 -21.38 4.54
N ASN A 111 -3.30 -21.50 5.83
CA ASN A 111 -2.81 -20.65 6.92
C ASN A 111 -2.98 -19.15 6.61
N ILE A 112 -4.18 -18.76 6.18
CA ILE A 112 -4.57 -17.39 5.84
C ILE A 112 -5.84 -17.00 6.58
N SER A 113 -6.17 -15.71 6.61
CA SER A 113 -7.44 -15.27 7.19
C SER A 113 -8.62 -15.59 6.27
N THR A 114 -9.79 -15.86 6.88
CA THR A 114 -11.06 -16.04 6.17
C THR A 114 -11.40 -14.85 5.28
N ASN A 115 -11.12 -13.63 5.75
CA ASN A 115 -11.29 -12.40 4.97
C ASN A 115 -10.45 -12.40 3.68
N LEU A 116 -9.24 -12.97 3.71
CA LEU A 116 -8.38 -13.06 2.54
C LEU A 116 -8.94 -14.08 1.53
N VAL A 117 -9.48 -15.20 2.02
CA VAL A 117 -10.20 -16.18 1.18
C VAL A 117 -11.40 -15.51 0.49
N VAL A 118 -12.26 -14.84 1.26
CA VAL A 118 -13.45 -14.13 0.73
C VAL A 118 -13.05 -13.06 -0.29
N TYR A 119 -12.00 -12.29 -0.01
CA TYR A 119 -11.47 -11.30 -0.95
C TYR A 119 -11.11 -11.94 -2.30
N HIS A 120 -10.40 -13.06 -2.30
CA HIS A 120 -10.02 -13.76 -3.52
C HIS A 120 -11.22 -14.39 -4.24
N LEU A 121 -12.17 -14.99 -3.51
CA LEU A 121 -13.39 -15.53 -4.10
C LEU A 121 -14.26 -14.46 -4.75
N LYS A 122 -14.41 -13.29 -4.11
CA LYS A 122 -15.10 -12.12 -4.69
C LYS A 122 -14.40 -11.62 -5.94
N LYS A 123 -13.07 -11.53 -5.90
CA LYS A 123 -12.25 -11.11 -7.04
C LYS A 123 -12.35 -12.07 -8.23
N LEU A 124 -12.56 -13.37 -7.97
CA LEU A 124 -12.78 -14.40 -8.97
C LEU A 124 -14.25 -14.51 -9.43
N GLY A 125 -15.17 -13.79 -8.79
CA GLY A 125 -16.60 -13.83 -9.14
C GLY A 125 -17.36 -15.07 -8.68
N VAL A 126 -16.78 -15.92 -7.82
CA VAL A 126 -17.37 -17.20 -7.41
C VAL A 126 -18.02 -17.16 -6.01
N TYR A 127 -17.83 -16.08 -5.25
CA TYR A 127 -18.33 -15.96 -3.88
C TYR A 127 -19.86 -15.84 -3.83
N LYS A 128 -20.51 -16.78 -3.12
CA LYS A 128 -21.95 -16.73 -2.84
C LYS A 128 -22.19 -16.35 -1.37
N PRO A 129 -22.78 -15.17 -1.06
CA PRO A 129 -23.14 -14.82 0.31
C PRO A 129 -24.29 -15.70 0.80
N ILE A 130 -24.18 -16.21 2.03
CA ILE A 130 -25.17 -17.12 2.64
C ILE A 130 -26.53 -16.42 2.89
N HIS A 131 -26.58 -15.09 2.84
CA HIS A 131 -27.80 -14.31 3.14
C HIS A 131 -28.79 -14.13 1.96
N GLU A 132 -28.53 -14.65 0.77
CA GLU A 132 -29.48 -14.55 -0.36
C GLU A 132 -30.39 -15.79 -0.51
N SER A 133 -30.17 -16.86 0.25
CA SER A 133 -30.91 -18.13 0.09
C SER A 133 -32.00 -18.40 1.14
N SER A 134 -32.44 -17.39 1.91
CA SER A 134 -33.54 -17.55 2.88
C SER A 134 -34.70 -16.56 2.65
N ALA A 135 -35.03 -16.27 1.40
CA ALA A 135 -36.17 -15.44 1.02
C ALA A 135 -37.07 -16.11 -0.04
N THR A 136 -37.47 -17.37 0.15
CA THR A 136 -38.73 -17.89 -0.42
C THR A 136 -39.12 -19.19 0.30
N SER A 137 -40.04 -19.09 1.26
CA SER A 137 -40.94 -20.15 1.73
C SER A 137 -41.95 -19.50 2.67
N GLN A 138 -43.00 -18.92 2.08
CA GLN A 138 -44.35 -18.79 2.67
C GLN A 138 -45.35 -18.96 1.53
#